data_AF-A0AAW7AF24-F1
#
_entry.id   AF-A0AAW7AF24-F1
#
_cell.length_a   1.000
_cell.length_b   1.000
_cell.length_c   1.000
_cell.angle_alpha   90.00
_cell.angle_beta   90.00
_cell.angle_gamma   90.00
#
_symmetry.space_group_name_H-M   'P 1'
#
loop_
_entity.id
_entity.type
_entity.pdbx_description
1 polymer ?
#
loop_
_entity_poly.entity_id
_entity_poly.type
_entity_poly.pdbx_seq_one_letter_code
_entity_poly.pdbx_strand_id
1 'polypeptide(L)'
;PLLEKLGVNPEQKALILVPTRELAMQVSEAINQVGQVLELNAVCLCGGVDKEQQQQALATNPHILVATTGRLVDLANNGLDLSNIHYLV
;
A
#
# COMPACT_ATOMS: atom_id res chain seq x y z
N PRO A 1 7.62 -16.06 1.17
CA PRO A 1 6.75 -15.14 1.95
C PRO A 1 6.18 -14.00 1.09
N LEU A 2 5.27 -13.12 1.59
CA LEU A 2 4.45 -12.20 0.77
C LEU A 2 5.22 -11.49 -0.37
N LEU A 3 6.35 -10.83 -0.07
CA LEU A 3 7.13 -10.08 -1.05
C LEU A 3 7.67 -10.98 -2.19
N GLU A 4 8.13 -12.19 -1.88
CA GLU A 4 8.56 -13.14 -2.93
C GLU A 4 7.40 -13.54 -3.84
N LYS A 5 6.19 -13.71 -3.29
CA LYS A 5 5.00 -14.04 -4.11
C LYS A 5 4.68 -12.91 -5.08
N LEU A 6 4.74 -11.67 -4.61
CA LEU A 6 4.54 -10.48 -5.46
C LEU A 6 5.67 -10.31 -6.47
N GLY A 7 6.92 -10.62 -6.11
CA GLY A 7 8.05 -10.56 -7.05
C GLY A 7 7.95 -11.57 -8.19
N VAL A 8 7.25 -12.70 -8.01
CA VAL A 8 6.98 -13.67 -9.08
C VAL A 8 5.82 -13.24 -9.98
N ASN A 9 4.82 -12.55 -9.42
CA ASN A 9 3.69 -12.03 -10.18
C ASN A 9 3.39 -10.57 -9.78
N PRO A 10 4.06 -9.60 -10.42
CA PRO A 10 3.96 -8.18 -10.06
C PRO A 10 2.61 -7.55 -10.42
N GLU A 11 1.75 -8.23 -11.19
CA GLU A 11 0.38 -7.77 -11.42
C GLU A 11 -0.51 -7.94 -10.19
N GLN A 12 -0.14 -8.85 -9.28
CA GLN A 12 -0.86 -9.03 -8.02
C GLN A 12 -0.52 -7.91 -7.04
N LYS A 13 -1.52 -7.48 -6.28
CA LYS A 13 -1.33 -6.48 -5.23
C LYS A 13 -1.65 -7.02 -3.85
N ALA A 14 -1.04 -6.41 -2.85
CA ALA A 14 -1.33 -6.69 -1.45
C ALA A 14 -1.87 -5.45 -0.72
N LEU A 15 -2.76 -5.69 0.22
CA LEU A 15 -3.25 -4.72 1.18
C LEU A 15 -2.82 -5.17 2.59
N ILE A 16 -2.21 -4.27 3.33
CA ILE A 16 -1.81 -4.48 4.72
C ILE A 16 -2.57 -3.48 5.57
N LEU A 17 -3.44 -3.97 6.45
CA LEU A 17 -4.22 -3.13 7.34
C LEU A 17 -3.52 -2.97 8.68
N VAL A 18 -3.44 -1.73 9.15
CA VAL A 18 -2.82 -1.38 10.43
C VAL A 18 -3.71 -0.44 11.24
N PRO A 19 -3.68 -0.50 12.58
CA PRO A 19 -4.56 0.28 13.44
C PRO A 19 -4.17 1.77 13.53
N THR A 20 -2.91 2.13 13.29
CA THR A 20 -2.40 3.48 13.52
C THR A 20 -1.59 4.03 12.35
N ARG A 21 -1.48 5.37 12.29
CA ARG A 21 -0.72 6.07 11.25
C ARG A 21 0.77 5.77 11.38
N GLU A 22 1.26 5.74 12.61
CA GLU A 22 2.65 5.50 12.96
C GLU A 22 3.08 4.11 12.50
N LEU A 23 2.24 3.10 12.73
CA LEU A 23 2.52 1.75 12.25
C LEU A 23 2.45 1.66 10.72
N ALA A 24 1.53 2.38 10.07
CA ALA A 24 1.44 2.41 8.61
C ALA A 24 2.73 2.96 7.98
N MET A 25 3.26 4.04 8.53
CA MET A 25 4.52 4.63 8.07
C MET A 25 5.69 3.67 8.29
N GLN A 26 5.82 3.09 9.48
CA GLN A 26 6.89 2.15 9.80
C GLN A 26 6.88 0.90 8.91
N VAL A 27 5.70 0.31 8.70
CA VAL A 27 5.54 -0.89 7.87
C VAL A 27 5.82 -0.56 6.40
N SER A 28 5.30 0.57 5.89
CA SER A 28 5.57 0.98 4.50
C SER A 28 7.05 1.26 4.26
N GLU A 29 7.74 1.88 5.22
CA GLU A 29 9.18 2.13 5.12
C GLU A 29 9.98 0.82 5.13
N ALA A 30 9.69 -0.08 6.07
CA ALA A 30 10.34 -1.39 6.16
C ALA A 30 10.14 -2.21 4.88
N ILE A 31 8.93 -2.21 4.31
CA ILE A 31 8.64 -2.90 3.06
C ILE A 31 9.42 -2.27 1.91
N ASN A 32 9.48 -0.94 1.80
CA ASN A 32 10.22 -0.29 0.71
C ASN A 32 11.74 -0.55 0.81
N GLN A 33 12.30 -0.63 2.01
CA GLN A 33 13.72 -0.96 2.21
C GLN A 33 14.07 -2.35 1.65
N VAL A 34 13.19 -3.33 1.85
CA VAL A 34 13.39 -4.70 1.34
C VAL A 34 12.93 -4.85 -0.11
N GLY A 35 11.83 -4.19 -0.47
CA GLY A 35 11.14 -4.29 -1.75
C GLY A 35 11.94 -3.74 -2.92
N GLN A 36 12.84 -2.78 -2.70
CA GLN A 36 13.71 -2.22 -3.75
C GLN A 36 14.52 -3.30 -4.49
N VAL A 37 14.99 -4.33 -3.79
CA VAL A 37 15.76 -5.44 -4.40
C VAL A 37 14.88 -6.31 -5.31
N LEU A 38 13.57 -6.33 -5.07
CA LEU A 38 12.57 -7.11 -5.81
C LEU A 38 11.77 -6.24 -6.79
N GLU A 39 12.16 -4.98 -6.99
CA GLU A 39 11.42 -4.00 -7.79
C GLU A 39 9.97 -3.77 -7.31
N LEU A 40 9.71 -4.02 -6.03
CA LEU A 40 8.42 -3.81 -5.39
C LEU A 40 8.41 -2.47 -4.63
N ASN A 41 7.25 -1.83 -4.61
CA ASN A 41 7.01 -0.60 -3.87
C ASN A 41 5.73 -0.68 -3.02
N ALA A 42 5.74 0.06 -1.91
CA ALA A 42 4.64 0.21 -0.99
C ALA A 42 4.28 1.68 -0.80
N VAL A 43 2.98 1.97 -0.69
CA VAL A 43 2.46 3.30 -0.36
C VAL A 43 1.69 3.24 0.94
N CYS A 44 1.95 4.23 1.81
CA CYS A 44 1.22 4.44 3.05
C CYS A 44 -0.06 5.25 2.80
N LEU A 45 -1.20 4.69 3.17
CA LEU A 45 -2.53 5.32 3.07
C LEU A 45 -3.08 5.56 4.47
N CYS A 46 -2.74 6.70 5.06
CA CYS A 46 -3.24 7.10 6.36
C CYS A 46 -3.73 8.57 6.36
N GLY A 47 -4.52 8.94 7.37
CA GLY A 47 -5.01 10.32 7.51
C GLY A 47 -3.85 11.31 7.74
N GLY A 48 -4.10 12.61 7.54
CA GLY A 48 -3.12 13.67 7.83
C GLY A 48 -1.87 13.68 6.94
N VAL A 49 -1.89 12.96 5.82
CA VAL A 49 -0.93 13.09 4.70
C VAL A 49 -1.53 14.05 3.67
N ASP A 50 -0.67 14.80 2.98
CA ASP A 50 -1.09 15.68 1.91
C ASP A 50 -1.84 14.91 0.80
N LYS A 51 -2.98 15.44 0.37
CA LYS A 51 -3.85 14.75 -0.60
C LYS A 51 -3.22 14.65 -1.98
N GLU A 52 -2.43 15.64 -2.39
CA GLU A 52 -1.79 15.65 -3.69
C GLU A 52 -0.63 14.65 -3.71
N GLN A 53 0.21 14.66 -2.67
CA GLN A 53 1.27 13.66 -2.49
C GLN A 53 0.71 12.23 -2.49
N GLN A 54 -0.41 12.00 -1.81
CA GLN A 54 -1.03 10.69 -1.75
C GLN A 54 -1.58 10.25 -3.12
N GLN A 55 -2.16 11.17 -3.90
CA GLN A 55 -2.62 10.90 -5.27
C GLN A 55 -1.44 10.59 -6.19
N GLN A 56 -0.36 11.37 -6.12
CA GLN A 56 0.86 11.11 -6.89
C GLN A 56 1.45 9.74 -6.54
N ALA A 57 1.49 9.38 -5.25
CA ALA A 57 1.95 8.06 -4.81
C ALA A 57 1.08 6.92 -5.36
N LEU A 58 -0.25 7.06 -5.33
CA LEU A 58 -1.17 6.08 -5.92
C LEU A 58 -1.03 5.97 -7.44
N ALA A 59 -0.74 7.08 -8.13
CA ALA A 59 -0.52 7.11 -9.58
C ALA A 59 0.75 6.33 -10.01
N THR A 60 1.66 6.02 -9.08
CA THR A 60 2.80 5.11 -9.35
C THR A 60 2.39 3.64 -9.48
N ASN A 61 1.09 3.33 -9.38
CA ASN A 61 0.54 1.99 -9.43
C ASN A 61 1.23 1.01 -8.46
N PRO A 62 1.22 1.30 -7.14
CA PRO A 62 2.01 0.52 -6.18
C PRO A 62 1.55 -0.93 -6.07
N HIS A 63 2.51 -1.82 -5.79
CA HIS A 63 2.27 -3.24 -5.57
C HIS A 63 1.63 -3.51 -4.20
N ILE A 64 1.97 -2.70 -3.20
CA ILE A 64 1.53 -2.89 -1.82
C ILE A 64 0.90 -1.60 -1.29
N LEU A 65 -0.31 -1.72 -0.73
CA LEU A 65 -0.98 -0.66 0.00
C LEU A 65 -0.88 -0.95 1.50
N VAL A 66 -0.29 -0.04 2.28
CA VAL A 66 -0.27 -0.13 3.75
C VAL A 66 -1.21 0.93 4.28
N ALA A 67 -2.32 0.56 4.89
CA ALA A 67 -3.41 1.50 5.14
C ALA A 67 -3.98 1.40 6.56
N THR A 68 -4.41 2.55 7.09
CA THR A 68 -5.36 2.55 8.21
C THR A 68 -6.78 2.35 7.70
N THR A 69 -7.59 1.58 8.44
CA THR A 69 -8.93 1.16 7.99
C THR A 69 -9.80 2.34 7.58
N GLY A 70 -9.87 3.39 8.39
CA GLY A 70 -10.69 4.57 8.08
C GLY A 70 -10.28 5.23 6.78
N ARG A 71 -8.97 5.45 6.56
CA ARG A 71 -8.48 6.11 5.36
C ARG A 71 -8.68 5.24 4.11
N LEU A 72 -8.52 3.92 4.21
CA LEU A 72 -8.78 3.01 3.10
C LEU A 72 -10.24 3.08 2.66
N VAL A 73 -11.17 3.01 3.61
CA VAL A 73 -12.61 3.10 3.34
C VAL A 73 -12.96 4.43 2.68
N ASP A 74 -12.40 5.54 3.19
CA ASP A 74 -12.59 6.85 2.57
C ASP A 74 -12.14 6.84 1.11
N LEU A 75 -10.96 6.31 0.80
CA LEU A 75 -10.44 6.28 -0.57
C LEU A 75 -11.25 5.35 -1.48
N ALA A 76 -11.65 4.18 -0.98
CA ALA A 76 -12.49 3.24 -1.73
C ALA A 76 -13.83 3.87 -2.11
N ASN A 77 -14.46 4.58 -1.17
CA ASN A 77 -15.68 5.35 -1.43
C ASN A 77 -15.47 6.50 -2.43
N ASN A 78 -14.24 6.97 -2.59
CA ASN A 78 -13.84 8.00 -3.56
C ASN A 78 -13.21 7.41 -4.84
N GLY A 79 -13.40 6.12 -5.11
CA GLY A 79 -13.02 5.50 -6.38
C GLY A 79 -11.65 4.82 -6.42
N LEU A 80 -10.99 4.60 -5.27
CA LEU A 80 -9.84 3.70 -5.22
C LEU A 80 -10.29 2.27 -5.55
N ASP A 81 -9.78 1.74 -6.65
CA ASP A 81 -10.04 0.37 -7.06
C ASP A 81 -9.21 -0.63 -6.23
N LEU A 82 -9.91 -1.56 -5.57
CA LEU A 82 -9.34 -2.62 -4.77
C LEU A 82 -9.57 -4.01 -5.39
N SER A 83 -10.13 -4.08 -6.60
CA SER A 83 -10.45 -5.33 -7.30
C SER A 83 -9.23 -6.23 -7.52
N ASN A 84 -8.04 -5.64 -7.62
CA ASN A 84 -6.79 -6.33 -7.89
C ASN A 84 -5.99 -6.70 -6.62
N ILE A 85 -6.58 -6.57 -5.42
CA ILE A 85 -5.96 -7.03 -4.17
C ILE A 85 -6.09 -8.56 -4.07
N HIS A 86 -4.94 -9.23 -4.06
CA HIS A 86 -4.84 -10.69 -3.98
C HIS A 86 -4.46 -11.19 -2.57
N TYR A 87 -3.81 -10.33 -1.79
CA TYR A 87 -3.37 -10.65 -0.44
C TYR A 87 -3.85 -9.59 0.53
N LEU A 88 -4.41 -10.03 1.66
CA LEU A 88 -4.76 -9.19 2.80
C LEU A 88 -3.95 -9.65 4.01
N VAL A 89 -3.34 -8.69 4.70
CA VAL A 89 -2.60 -8.88 5.95
C VAL A 89 -3.20 -8.00 7.04
#